data_AF-A0A7V2JNV9-F1
#
_entry.id   AF-A0A7V2JNV9-F1
#
_cell.length_a   1.000
_cell.length_b   1.000
_cell.length_c   1.000
_cell.angle_alpha   90.00
_cell.angle_beta   90.00
_cell.angle_gamma   90.00
#
_symmetry.space_group_name_H-M   'P 1'
#
loop_
_entity.id
_entity.type
_entity.pdbx_description
1 polymer ?
#
loop_
_entity_poly.entity_id
_entity_poly.type
_entity_poly.pdbx_seq_one_letter_code
_entity_poly.pdbx_strand_id
1 'polypeptide(L)'
;MNDVANKSSQCPLCSNQGTYLYTGRDFMFDGNKEFVYHQCSHCNATYPWPIPNGKKISGYYPDDYRIYKDSEKVKKYSAIKKVVLKYKFNYRHIKQPMIMRILAPVLSLFFYRNSLRFTLPGRALDIGCGNGYLLQKLADAGWLAEGVEFNEQAVQNCRSL
;
A
#
# COMPACT_ATOMS: atom_id res chain seq x y z
N MET A 1 24.38 -23.32 -10.36
CA MET A 1 23.51 -22.42 -11.13
C MET A 1 22.13 -23.06 -11.19
N ASN A 2 21.12 -22.40 -10.61
CA ASN A 2 19.82 -22.99 -10.32
C ASN A 2 19.09 -23.43 -11.60
N ASP A 3 18.65 -24.69 -11.66
CA ASP A 3 17.83 -25.31 -12.74
C ASP A 3 16.61 -24.45 -13.15
N VAL A 4 16.15 -23.59 -12.26
CA VAL A 4 15.05 -22.64 -12.47
C VAL A 4 15.37 -21.57 -13.53
N ALA A 5 16.61 -21.09 -13.60
CA ALA A 5 17.01 -20.04 -14.55
C ALA A 5 17.01 -20.53 -16.01
N ASN A 6 17.10 -21.83 -16.25
CA ASN A 6 17.17 -22.37 -17.61
C ASN A 6 15.80 -22.78 -18.17
N LYS A 7 14.70 -22.56 -17.43
CA LYS A 7 13.35 -22.96 -17.83
C LYS A 7 12.57 -21.79 -18.39
N SER A 8 11.62 -22.06 -19.29
CA SER A 8 10.57 -21.09 -19.63
C SER A 8 9.52 -21.06 -18.52
N SER A 9 8.86 -19.92 -18.36
CA SER A 9 7.77 -19.69 -17.41
C SER A 9 6.54 -19.16 -18.11
N GLN A 10 5.39 -19.24 -17.45
CA GLN A 10 4.17 -18.58 -17.88
C GLN A 10 4.00 -17.25 -17.14
N CYS A 11 3.73 -16.18 -17.89
CA CYS A 11 3.53 -14.84 -17.33
C CYS A 11 2.24 -14.77 -16.49
N PRO A 12 2.30 -14.30 -15.23
CA PRO A 12 1.12 -14.22 -14.38
C PRO A 12 0.11 -13.14 -14.80
N LEU A 13 0.50 -12.21 -15.69
CA LEU A 13 -0.36 -11.10 -16.11
C LEU A 13 -1.08 -11.36 -17.43
N CYS A 14 -0.40 -11.96 -18.41
CA CYS A 14 -0.94 -12.13 -19.76
C CYS A 14 -0.81 -13.57 -20.30
N SER A 15 -0.37 -14.52 -19.46
CA SER A 15 -0.24 -15.94 -19.78
C SER A 15 0.72 -16.31 -20.94
N ASN A 16 1.40 -15.33 -21.54
CA ASN A 16 2.45 -15.56 -22.54
C ASN A 16 3.74 -16.07 -21.89
N GLN A 17 4.67 -16.55 -22.72
CA GLN A 17 5.96 -17.05 -22.24
C GLN A 17 6.80 -15.94 -21.59
N GLY A 18 7.53 -16.30 -20.53
CA GLY A 18 8.67 -15.57 -20.03
C GLY A 18 9.91 -16.44 -19.93
N THR A 19 11.05 -15.78 -19.88
CA THR A 19 12.37 -16.40 -19.79
C THR A 19 13.19 -15.70 -18.73
N TYR A 20 14.24 -16.36 -18.26
CA TYR A 20 15.20 -15.77 -17.34
C TYR A 20 15.68 -14.40 -17.77
N LEU A 21 15.72 -13.47 -16.82
CA LEU A 21 16.29 -12.15 -16.97
C LEU A 21 17.51 -11.99 -16.06
N TYR A 22 17.36 -12.20 -14.75
CA TYR A 22 18.45 -12.11 -13.78
C TYR A 22 18.14 -12.86 -12.48
N THR A 23 19.15 -13.00 -11.62
CA THR A 23 19.02 -13.47 -10.24
C THR A 23 19.36 -12.33 -9.29
N GLY A 24 18.43 -12.01 -8.38
CA GLY A 24 18.61 -10.99 -7.34
C GLY A 24 18.80 -11.63 -5.96
N ARG A 25 19.36 -10.89 -5.01
CA ARG A 25 19.48 -11.29 -3.60
C ARG A 25 18.49 -10.52 -2.74
N ASP A 26 18.01 -11.15 -1.68
CA ASP A 26 17.29 -10.45 -0.62
C ASP A 26 18.25 -9.46 0.04
N PHE A 27 17.85 -8.21 0.22
CA PHE A 27 18.63 -7.19 0.93
C PHE A 27 18.01 -6.81 2.27
N MET A 28 16.79 -7.27 2.56
CA MET A 28 16.00 -6.84 3.71
C MET A 28 16.01 -7.87 4.84
N PHE A 29 16.04 -9.16 4.51
CA PHE A 29 16.02 -10.25 5.49
C PHE A 29 17.30 -11.08 5.43
N ASP A 30 17.22 -12.30 4.92
CA ASP A 30 18.35 -13.20 4.79
C ASP A 30 19.15 -12.84 3.53
N GLY A 31 20.18 -12.01 3.72
CA GLY A 31 21.05 -11.44 2.68
C GLY A 31 21.66 -12.45 1.67
N ASN A 32 21.57 -13.74 1.96
CA ASN A 32 22.09 -14.82 1.13
C ASN A 32 21.02 -15.50 0.26
N LYS A 33 19.74 -15.18 0.45
CA LYS A 33 18.66 -15.78 -0.30
C LYS A 33 18.57 -15.20 -1.71
N GLU A 34 18.65 -16.08 -2.71
CA GLU A 34 18.56 -15.71 -4.12
C GLU A 34 17.14 -15.92 -4.67
N PHE A 35 16.71 -14.98 -5.52
CA PHE A 35 15.45 -14.99 -6.24
C PHE A 35 15.72 -14.88 -7.74
N VAL A 36 15.21 -15.84 -8.50
CA VAL A 36 15.30 -15.83 -9.96
C VAL A 36 14.14 -15.01 -10.51
N TYR A 37 14.42 -14.11 -11.44
CA TYR A 37 13.43 -13.27 -12.11
C TYR A 37 13.38 -13.59 -13.59
N HIS A 38 12.16 -13.77 -14.09
CA HIS A 38 11.87 -13.92 -15.51
C HIS A 38 11.20 -12.65 -16.05
N GLN A 39 11.29 -12.44 -17.36
CA GLN A 39 10.58 -11.38 -18.06
C GLN A 39 9.72 -11.96 -19.18
N CYS A 40 8.49 -11.46 -19.31
CA CYS A 40 7.60 -11.82 -20.40
C CYS A 40 7.99 -11.10 -21.71
N SER A 41 8.12 -11.84 -22.81
CA SER A 41 8.45 -11.27 -24.13
C SER A 41 7.29 -10.50 -24.79
N HIS A 42 6.07 -10.62 -24.26
CA HIS A 42 4.88 -9.97 -24.80
C HIS A 42 4.52 -8.66 -24.09
N CYS A 43 4.38 -8.69 -22.75
CA CYS A 43 3.98 -7.50 -21.98
C CYS A 43 5.12 -6.85 -21.18
N ASN A 44 6.35 -7.37 -21.29
CA ASN A 44 7.55 -6.89 -20.60
C ASN A 44 7.49 -6.94 -19.06
N ALA A 45 6.49 -7.59 -18.47
CA ALA A 45 6.41 -7.77 -17.03
C ALA A 45 7.57 -8.63 -16.51
N THR A 46 8.23 -8.15 -15.46
CA THR A 46 9.27 -8.87 -14.73
C THR A 46 8.67 -9.43 -13.44
N TYR A 47 8.92 -10.70 -13.15
CA TYR A 47 8.33 -11.40 -12.01
C TYR A 47 9.25 -12.50 -11.48
N PRO A 48 9.16 -12.83 -10.18
CA PRO A 48 9.92 -13.95 -9.62
C PRO A 48 9.41 -15.27 -10.20
N TRP A 49 10.33 -16.20 -10.46
CA TRP A 49 10.01 -17.56 -10.90
C TRP A 49 10.80 -18.59 -10.08
N PRO A 50 10.14 -19.62 -9.52
CA PRO A 50 8.69 -19.82 -9.45
C PRO A 50 8.01 -18.77 -8.55
N ILE A 51 6.75 -18.45 -8.86
CA ILE A 51 5.93 -17.57 -8.01
C ILE A 51 5.73 -18.29 -6.66
N PRO A 52 6.05 -17.64 -5.53
CA PRO A 52 5.85 -18.24 -4.21
C PRO A 52 4.35 -18.49 -3.96
N ASN A 53 4.03 -19.67 -3.44
CA ASN A 53 2.66 -19.96 -3.00
C ASN A 53 2.30 -19.18 -1.73
N GLY A 54 1.01 -19.19 -1.34
CA GLY A 54 0.52 -18.48 -0.17
C GLY A 54 1.31 -18.77 1.10
N LYS A 55 1.64 -20.03 1.38
CA LYS A 55 2.44 -20.41 2.56
C LYS A 55 3.83 -19.78 2.57
N LYS A 56 4.51 -19.76 1.42
CA LYS A 56 5.83 -19.11 1.28
C LYS A 56 5.72 -17.59 1.38
N ILE A 57 4.63 -17.00 0.88
CA ILE A 57 4.34 -15.58 1.01
C ILE A 57 4.12 -15.19 2.48
N SER A 58 3.29 -15.94 3.22
CA SER A 58 3.02 -15.67 4.64
C SER A 58 4.30 -15.64 5.48
N GLY A 59 5.31 -16.46 5.14
CA GLY A 59 6.61 -16.44 5.82
C GLY A 59 7.41 -15.13 5.67
N TYR A 60 7.07 -14.26 4.72
CA TYR A 60 7.67 -12.92 4.60
C TYR A 60 7.01 -11.88 5.52
N TYR A 61 5.90 -12.24 6.16
CA TYR A 61 5.13 -11.37 7.04
C TYR A 61 4.97 -12.03 8.42
N PRO A 62 6.07 -12.22 9.16
CA PRO A 62 6.02 -12.81 10.50
C PRO A 62 5.29 -11.89 11.49
N ASP A 63 4.88 -12.43 12.65
CA ASP A 63 4.13 -11.66 13.66
C ASP A 63 4.92 -10.47 14.22
N ASP A 64 6.26 -10.51 14.12
CA ASP A 64 7.14 -9.41 14.51
C ASP A 64 7.45 -8.42 13.38
N TYR A 65 6.78 -8.54 12.23
CA TYR A 65 6.90 -7.61 11.13
C TYR A 65 6.63 -6.18 11.61
N ARG A 66 7.56 -5.28 11.32
CA ARG A 66 7.58 -3.91 11.88
C ARG A 66 6.26 -3.15 11.69
N ILE A 67 5.61 -3.35 10.54
CA ILE A 67 4.32 -2.71 10.22
C ILE A 67 3.20 -3.13 11.17
N TYR A 68 3.26 -4.33 11.75
CA TYR A 68 2.28 -4.81 12.71
C TYR A 68 2.50 -4.24 14.12
N LYS A 69 3.77 -3.95 14.47
CA LYS A 69 4.20 -3.49 15.78
C LYS A 69 4.22 -1.97 15.97
N ASP A 70 4.27 -1.18 14.89
CA ASP A 70 4.23 0.27 14.96
C ASP A 70 2.86 0.75 15.49
N SER A 71 2.64 0.69 16.80
CA SER A 71 1.47 1.23 17.49
C SER A 71 1.54 2.75 17.65
N GLU A 72 2.26 3.44 16.76
CA GLU A 72 2.31 4.90 16.78
C GLU A 72 0.89 5.44 16.64
N LYS A 73 0.51 6.34 17.56
CA LYS A 73 -0.76 7.05 17.47
C LYS A 73 -0.91 7.63 16.07
N VAL A 74 -2.02 7.29 15.41
CA VAL A 74 -2.30 7.73 14.05
C VAL A 74 -2.30 9.26 14.01
N LYS A 75 -1.35 9.83 13.26
CA LYS A 75 -1.17 11.30 13.20
C LYS A 75 -2.42 11.94 12.58
N LYS A 76 -3.11 12.81 13.30
CA LYS A 76 -4.27 13.51 12.71
C LYS A 76 -3.85 14.41 11.54
N TYR A 77 -4.76 14.65 10.61
CA TYR A 77 -4.51 15.63 9.54
C TYR A 77 -4.32 17.03 10.11
N SER A 78 -3.25 17.70 9.66
CA SER A 78 -2.97 19.10 9.99
C SER A 78 -4.11 20.02 9.50
N ALA A 79 -4.22 21.19 10.10
CA ALA A 79 -5.20 22.20 9.68
C ALA A 79 -5.04 22.55 8.19
N ILE A 80 -3.79 22.75 7.73
CA ILE A 80 -3.48 23.02 6.32
C ILE A 80 -3.96 21.87 5.42
N LYS A 81 -3.69 20.61 5.80
CA LYS A 81 -4.13 19.45 5.00
C LYS A 81 -5.64 19.40 4.89
N LYS A 82 -6.37 19.60 6.00
CA LYS A 82 -7.85 19.63 6.00
C LYS A 82 -8.41 20.68 5.03
N VAL A 83 -7.77 21.85 5.00
CA VAL A 83 -8.17 22.96 4.12
C VAL A 83 -7.94 22.63 2.66
N VAL A 84 -6.77 22.08 2.32
CA VAL A 84 -6.46 21.66 0.95
C VAL A 84 -7.37 20.51 0.51
N LEU A 85 -7.65 19.53 1.38
CA LEU A 85 -8.58 18.42 1.12
C LEU A 85 -9.98 18.93 0.79
N LYS A 86 -10.51 19.87 1.58
CA LYS A 86 -11.82 20.45 1.31
C LYS A 86 -11.85 21.24 0.00
N TYR A 87 -10.85 22.09 -0.24
CA TYR A 87 -10.79 22.98 -1.40
C TYR A 87 -10.58 22.23 -2.72
N LYS A 88 -9.59 21.33 -2.79
CA LYS A 88 -9.16 20.67 -4.03
C LYS A 88 -9.71 19.26 -4.20
N PHE A 89 -9.99 18.55 -3.11
CA PHE A 89 -10.29 17.11 -3.11
C PHE A 89 -11.72 16.77 -2.66
N ASN A 90 -12.64 17.75 -2.63
CA ASN A 90 -14.08 17.53 -2.43
C ASN A 90 -14.52 17.02 -1.04
N TYR A 91 -13.70 17.20 0.00
CA TYR A 91 -14.06 16.87 1.39
C TYR A 91 -14.99 17.93 2.00
N ARG A 92 -16.20 18.07 1.46
CA ARG A 92 -17.14 19.15 1.80
C ARG A 92 -17.61 19.09 3.26
N HIS A 93 -17.64 17.90 3.85
CA HIS A 93 -18.01 17.63 5.26
C HIS A 93 -16.99 18.13 6.28
N ILE A 94 -15.74 18.37 5.88
CA ILE A 94 -14.71 18.88 6.81
C ILE A 94 -15.03 20.32 7.22
N LYS A 95 -15.14 20.57 8.52
CA LYS A 95 -15.30 21.92 9.09
C LYS A 95 -13.95 22.65 9.13
N GLN A 96 -13.95 23.95 8.82
CA GLN A 96 -12.73 24.78 8.82
C GLN A 96 -13.06 26.24 9.18
N PRO A 97 -12.15 26.96 9.85
CA PRO A 97 -12.35 28.38 10.18
C PRO A 97 -12.35 29.24 8.91
N MET A 98 -13.06 30.37 8.96
CA MET A 98 -13.28 31.22 7.78
C MET A 98 -11.97 31.74 7.18
N ILE A 99 -11.02 32.16 8.01
CA ILE A 99 -9.70 32.64 7.57
C ILE A 99 -8.95 31.63 6.70
N MET A 100 -9.04 30.34 7.05
CA MET A 100 -8.38 29.28 6.28
C MET A 100 -9.02 29.05 4.91
N ARG A 101 -10.30 29.41 4.72
CA ARG A 101 -10.97 29.33 3.40
C ARG A 101 -10.36 30.32 2.42
N ILE A 102 -10.01 31.51 2.92
CA ILE A 102 -9.40 32.59 2.13
C ILE A 102 -7.98 32.15 1.70
N LEU A 103 -7.24 31.52 2.61
CA LEU A 103 -5.89 31.03 2.33
C LEU A 103 -5.86 29.75 1.47
N ALA A 104 -6.99 29.05 1.31
CA ALA A 104 -7.03 27.74 0.67
C ALA A 104 -6.46 27.70 -0.77
N PRO A 105 -6.75 28.66 -1.68
CA PRO A 105 -6.18 28.67 -3.02
C PRO A 105 -4.65 28.72 -2.99
N VAL A 106 -4.08 29.63 -2.19
CA VAL A 106 -2.63 29.79 -2.04
C VAL A 106 -2.01 28.55 -1.42
N LEU A 107 -2.55 28.07 -0.30
CA LEU A 107 -2.04 26.87 0.39
C LEU A 107 -2.07 25.64 -0.53
N SER A 108 -3.08 25.52 -1.41
CA SER A 108 -3.21 24.38 -2.34
C SER A 108 -2.19 24.36 -3.48
N LEU A 109 -1.51 25.49 -3.76
CA LEU A 109 -0.42 25.55 -4.73
C LEU A 109 0.87 24.93 -4.16
N PHE A 110 1.11 25.12 -2.87
CA PHE A 110 2.34 24.71 -2.19
C PHE A 110 2.24 23.36 -1.49
N PHE A 111 1.06 22.99 -0.98
CA PHE A 111 0.90 21.83 -0.13
C PHE A 111 -0.04 20.75 -0.71
N TYR A 112 0.27 19.49 -0.40
CA TYR A 112 -0.59 18.31 -0.61
C TYR A 112 -1.19 18.22 -2.03
N ARG A 113 -0.33 18.28 -3.05
CA ARG A 113 -0.76 18.25 -4.46
C ARG A 113 -1.45 16.95 -4.87
N ASN A 114 -1.14 15.86 -4.17
CA ASN A 114 -1.68 14.52 -4.40
C ASN A 114 -2.44 14.07 -3.15
N SER A 115 -3.74 13.85 -3.28
CA SER A 115 -4.61 13.25 -2.27
C SER A 115 -5.79 12.59 -2.96
N LEU A 116 -6.41 11.63 -2.29
CA LEU A 116 -7.60 10.97 -2.80
C LEU A 116 -8.76 11.96 -2.81
N ARG A 117 -9.42 12.11 -3.96
CA ARG A 117 -10.64 12.91 -4.06
C ARG A 117 -11.79 12.18 -3.37
N PHE A 118 -12.49 12.87 -2.49
CA PHE A 118 -13.64 12.32 -1.78
C PHE A 118 -14.85 12.25 -2.73
N THR A 119 -15.41 11.06 -2.87
CA THR A 119 -16.60 10.76 -3.66
C THR A 119 -17.61 10.03 -2.80
N LEU A 120 -18.88 10.40 -2.86
CA LEU A 120 -19.93 9.67 -2.15
C LEU A 120 -20.11 8.28 -2.79
N PRO A 121 -20.39 7.22 -2.01
CA PRO A 121 -20.69 7.22 -0.57
C PRO A 121 -19.46 7.28 0.37
N GLY A 122 -18.25 7.45 -0.17
CA GLY A 122 -17.03 7.60 0.62
C GLY A 122 -16.46 6.28 1.09
N ARG A 123 -16.47 5.24 0.26
CA ARG A 123 -15.95 3.91 0.64
C ARG A 123 -14.52 3.70 0.16
N ALA A 124 -13.70 3.08 1.01
CA ALA A 124 -12.33 2.71 0.69
C ALA A 124 -12.04 1.29 1.18
N LEU A 125 -11.31 0.52 0.36
CA LEU A 125 -10.82 -0.81 0.71
C LEU A 125 -9.29 -0.79 0.68
N ASP A 126 -8.66 -1.23 1.77
CA ASP A 126 -7.20 -1.37 1.89
C ASP A 126 -6.81 -2.85 1.94
N ILE A 127 -6.10 -3.33 0.91
CA ILE A 127 -5.67 -4.73 0.79
C ILE A 127 -4.24 -4.85 1.32
N GLY A 128 -4.04 -5.65 2.36
CA GLY A 128 -2.80 -5.66 3.15
C GLY A 128 -2.78 -4.48 4.12
N CYS A 129 -3.89 -4.26 4.83
CA CYS A 129 -4.06 -3.07 5.69
C CYS A 129 -3.15 -3.07 6.93
N GLY A 130 -2.45 -4.18 7.21
CA GLY A 130 -1.55 -4.31 8.34
C GLY A 130 -2.23 -3.97 9.66
N ASN A 131 -1.60 -3.08 10.44
CA ASN A 131 -2.14 -2.63 11.72
C ASN A 131 -3.29 -1.61 11.61
N GLY A 132 -3.76 -1.27 10.40
CA GLY A 132 -4.89 -0.35 10.21
C GLY A 132 -4.56 1.13 10.22
N TYR A 133 -3.29 1.54 10.21
CA TYR A 133 -2.91 2.96 10.20
C TYR A 133 -3.61 3.77 9.09
N LEU A 134 -3.63 3.25 7.86
CA LEU A 134 -4.28 3.91 6.74
C LEU A 134 -5.81 3.90 6.87
N LEU A 135 -6.40 2.80 7.35
CA LEU A 135 -7.84 2.71 7.62
C LEU A 135 -8.28 3.81 8.59
N GLN A 136 -7.57 3.99 9.70
CA GLN A 136 -7.87 5.05 10.66
C GLN A 136 -7.72 6.44 10.03
N LYS A 137 -6.71 6.67 9.19
CA LYS A 137 -6.55 7.94 8.46
C LYS A 137 -7.70 8.21 7.50
N LEU A 138 -8.21 7.17 6.83
CA LEU A 138 -9.34 7.28 5.92
C LEU A 138 -10.63 7.52 6.69
N ALA A 139 -10.85 6.80 7.80
CA ALA A 139 -11.98 7.01 8.71
C ALA A 139 -12.00 8.43 9.29
N ASP A 140 -10.87 8.92 9.80
CA ASP A 140 -10.70 10.31 10.29
C ASP A 140 -10.99 11.36 9.21
N ALA A 141 -10.81 11.00 7.94
CA ALA A 141 -11.09 11.84 6.79
C ALA A 141 -12.54 11.72 6.31
N GLY A 142 -13.35 10.85 6.92
CA GLY A 142 -14.76 10.62 6.66
C GLY A 142 -15.06 9.51 5.66
N TRP A 143 -14.10 8.64 5.35
CA TRP A 143 -14.35 7.45 4.54
C TRP A 143 -14.94 6.31 5.41
N LEU A 144 -15.86 5.52 4.86
CA LEU A 144 -16.12 4.15 5.31
C LEU A 144 -14.98 3.27 4.81
N ALA A 145 -13.96 3.11 5.67
CA ALA A 145 -12.77 2.34 5.36
C ALA A 145 -12.91 0.89 5.84
N GLU A 146 -12.62 -0.06 4.95
CA GLU A 146 -12.59 -1.49 5.22
C GLU A 146 -11.21 -2.01 4.84
N GLY A 147 -10.73 -3.06 5.52
CA GLY A 147 -9.40 -3.62 5.28
C GLY A 147 -9.40 -5.14 5.21
N VAL A 148 -8.44 -5.69 4.47
CA VAL A 148 -8.17 -7.13 4.38
C VAL A 148 -6.72 -7.37 4.80
N GLU A 149 -6.53 -8.21 5.80
CA GLU A 149 -5.22 -8.62 6.30
C GLU A 149 -5.29 -10.08 6.74
N PHE A 150 -4.29 -10.88 6.35
CA PHE A 150 -4.28 -12.31 6.65
C PHE A 150 -3.54 -12.61 7.97
N ASN A 151 -2.67 -11.72 8.45
CA ASN A 151 -2.03 -11.90 9.74
C ASN A 151 -2.99 -11.57 10.89
N GLU A 152 -3.30 -12.56 11.73
CA GLU A 152 -4.27 -12.42 12.81
C GLU A 152 -3.86 -11.39 13.87
N GLN A 153 -2.57 -11.33 14.22
CA GLN A 153 -2.06 -10.36 15.19
C GLN A 153 -2.22 -8.92 14.68
N ALA A 154 -1.96 -8.69 13.40
CA ALA A 154 -2.15 -7.39 12.75
C ALA A 154 -3.62 -6.96 12.78
N VAL A 155 -4.55 -7.89 12.50
CA VAL A 155 -5.99 -7.65 12.59
C VAL A 155 -6.42 -7.32 14.01
N GLN A 156 -5.90 -8.02 15.02
CA GLN A 156 -6.18 -7.72 16.43
C GLN A 156 -5.71 -6.32 16.81
N ASN A 157 -4.48 -5.95 16.41
CA ASN A 157 -3.94 -4.61 16.65
C ASN A 157 -4.81 -3.55 15.98
N CYS A 158 -5.22 -3.76 14.72
CA CYS A 158 -6.11 -2.86 13.99
C CYS A 158 -7.46 -2.64 14.69
N ARG A 159 -8.05 -3.68 15.28
CA ARG A 159 -9.34 -3.60 15.98
C ARG A 159 -9.26 -2.92 17.36
N SER A 160 -8.05 -2.73 17.88
CA SER A 160 -7.79 -2.08 19.16
C SER A 160 -7.53 -0.57 19.07
N LEU A 161 -7.44 -0.02 17.84
CA LEU A 161 -7.30 1.42 17.56
C LEU A 161 -8.59 2.19 17.85
#